data_AF-A0A969RJZ5-F1
#
_entry.id   AF-A0A969RJZ5-F1
#
_cell.length_a   1.000
_cell.length_b   1.000
_cell.length_c   1.000
_cell.angle_alpha   90.00
_cell.angle_beta   90.00
_cell.angle_gamma   90.00
#
_symmetry.space_group_name_H-M   'P 1'
#
loop_
_entity.id
_entity.type
_entity.pdbx_description
1 polymer ?
#
loop_
_entity_poly.entity_id
_entity_poly.type
_entity_poly.pdbx_seq_one_letter_code
_entity_poly.pdbx_strand_id
1 'polypeptide(L)'
;MNNIFSKLKDFVGLNDPVDYEYEYAEMDSEEYRNLYQEEHPQPPVVMEEEPRRRRLRERTTTLSSDTGVASVSNVIGMPGAANGMSEVVVMEPRSFEEMPQAIRALRERKSVVLNLTIMDPDQAQRAVDFVAGGTYAIDGHQERIGESIFLFTPSCVQVSTQFGAADIAMQQAQMRSTRPMTPTPGWAAEQAARMA
;
A
#
# COMPACT_ATOMS: atom_id res chain seq x y z
N MET A 1 -35.31 -14.48 39.80
CA MET A 1 -35.58 -13.58 38.66
C MET A 1 -34.55 -13.92 37.59
N ASN A 2 -34.87 -14.72 36.56
CA ASN A 2 -33.98 -15.04 35.42
C ASN A 2 -34.77 -15.60 34.19
N ASN A 3 -35.90 -14.97 33.85
CA ASN A 3 -36.78 -15.42 32.74
C ASN A 3 -36.52 -14.72 31.39
N ILE A 4 -35.39 -14.04 31.25
CA ILE A 4 -35.06 -13.25 30.05
C ILE A 4 -34.16 -14.09 29.11
N PHE A 5 -33.29 -14.92 29.67
CA PHE A 5 -32.36 -15.75 28.91
C PHE A 5 -33.05 -16.91 28.17
N SER A 6 -34.16 -17.45 28.72
CA SER A 6 -34.95 -18.49 28.04
C SER A 6 -35.66 -17.96 26.79
N LYS A 7 -36.22 -16.76 26.85
CA LYS A 7 -36.93 -16.15 25.71
C LYS A 7 -36.00 -15.81 24.54
N LEU A 8 -34.74 -15.48 24.83
CA LEU A 8 -33.74 -15.26 23.78
C LEU A 8 -33.32 -16.58 23.11
N LYS A 9 -33.27 -17.70 23.85
CA LYS A 9 -32.96 -19.01 23.26
C LYS A 9 -34.10 -19.52 22.37
N ASP A 10 -35.35 -19.25 22.74
CA ASP A 10 -36.51 -19.61 21.92
C ASP A 10 -36.57 -18.75 20.64
N PHE A 11 -36.17 -17.48 20.70
CA PHE A 11 -36.14 -16.59 19.52
C PHE A 11 -35.01 -16.92 18.54
N VAL A 12 -33.88 -17.46 19.01
CA VAL A 12 -32.73 -17.80 18.16
C VAL A 12 -32.89 -19.19 17.50
N GLY A 13 -34.02 -19.89 17.70
CA GLY A 13 -34.34 -21.11 16.96
C GLY A 13 -33.36 -22.26 17.16
N LEU A 14 -32.50 -22.18 18.18
CA LEU A 14 -31.45 -23.16 18.47
C LEU A 14 -31.97 -24.46 19.12
N ASN A 15 -33.29 -24.64 19.20
CA ASN A 15 -33.91 -25.82 19.78
C ASN A 15 -34.81 -26.58 18.79
N ASP A 16 -34.71 -26.27 17.49
CA ASP A 16 -35.41 -27.02 16.45
C ASP A 16 -34.46 -28.06 15.86
N PRO A 17 -34.79 -29.37 15.89
CA PRO A 17 -34.02 -30.38 15.18
C PRO A 17 -34.15 -30.11 13.67
N VAL A 18 -33.01 -29.89 13.04
CA VAL A 18 -32.90 -29.62 11.60
C VAL A 18 -33.22 -30.90 10.84
N ASP A 19 -34.46 -31.06 10.37
CA ASP A 19 -34.81 -32.09 9.40
C ASP A 19 -34.26 -31.67 8.02
N TYR A 20 -33.09 -32.19 7.69
CA TYR A 20 -32.48 -32.09 6.36
C TYR A 20 -33.14 -33.09 5.41
N GLU A 21 -34.31 -32.77 4.87
CA GLU A 21 -34.80 -33.44 3.66
C GLU A 21 -34.27 -32.70 2.42
N TYR A 22 -33.13 -33.16 1.91
CA TYR A 22 -32.70 -32.86 0.55
C TYR A 22 -33.52 -33.73 -0.41
N GLU A 23 -34.59 -33.19 -0.97
CA GLU A 23 -35.31 -33.81 -2.08
C GLU A 23 -34.45 -33.69 -3.35
N TYR A 24 -33.65 -34.71 -3.64
CA TYR A 24 -33.00 -34.86 -4.93
C TYR A 24 -34.09 -35.10 -5.97
N ALA A 25 -34.38 -34.10 -6.81
CA ALA A 25 -35.01 -34.39 -8.09
C ALA A 25 -34.01 -35.26 -8.89
N GLU A 26 -34.27 -36.56 -8.98
CA GLU A 26 -33.56 -37.47 -9.89
C GLU A 26 -33.82 -36.99 -11.33
N MET A 27 -32.92 -36.15 -11.84
CA MET A 27 -32.92 -35.77 -13.24
C MET A 27 -32.42 -36.98 -14.04
N ASP A 28 -33.27 -37.50 -14.93
CA ASP A 28 -33.01 -38.75 -15.62
C ASP A 28 -31.72 -38.64 -16.47
N SER A 29 -30.90 -39.69 -16.43
CA SER A 29 -29.53 -39.67 -16.97
C SER A 29 -29.44 -39.37 -18.47
N GLU A 30 -30.51 -39.63 -19.21
CA GLU A 30 -30.65 -39.34 -20.64
C GLU A 30 -30.82 -37.84 -20.94
N GLU A 31 -31.35 -37.05 -20.00
CA GLU A 31 -31.49 -35.60 -20.18
C GLU A 31 -30.14 -34.88 -20.05
N TYR A 32 -29.27 -35.40 -19.18
CA TYR A 32 -27.89 -34.90 -19.03
C TYR A 32 -27.04 -35.12 -20.28
N ARG A 33 -27.25 -36.25 -20.96
CA ARG A 33 -26.52 -36.61 -22.18
C ARG A 33 -26.93 -35.74 -23.36
N ASN A 34 -28.20 -35.36 -23.45
CA ASN A 34 -28.71 -34.54 -24.55
C ASN A 34 -28.29 -33.06 -24.45
N LEU A 35 -28.09 -32.52 -23.24
CA LEU A 35 -27.63 -31.14 -23.05
C LEU A 35 -26.19 -30.90 -23.56
N TYR A 36 -25.37 -31.95 -23.63
CA TYR A 36 -24.00 -31.87 -24.15
C TYR A 36 -23.87 -32.28 -25.62
N GLN A 37 -24.94 -32.77 -26.25
CA GLN A 37 -24.93 -33.27 -27.63
C GLN A 37 -25.50 -32.26 -28.62
N GLU A 38 -25.75 -31.01 -28.21
CA GLU A 38 -26.20 -29.97 -29.13
C GLU A 38 -25.04 -29.55 -30.07
N GLU A 39 -25.13 -30.08 -31.29
CA GLU A 39 -24.23 -29.88 -32.42
C GLU A 39 -24.05 -28.39 -32.71
N HIS A 40 -22.94 -27.80 -32.27
CA HIS A 40 -22.45 -26.52 -32.78
C HIS A 40 -21.62 -26.78 -34.04
N PRO A 41 -22.15 -26.58 -35.27
CA PRO A 41 -21.31 -26.57 -36.46
C PRO A 41 -20.34 -25.40 -36.35
N GLN A 42 -19.04 -25.71 -36.31
CA GLN A 42 -17.98 -24.72 -36.40
C GLN A 42 -18.00 -24.10 -37.80
N PRO A 43 -18.04 -22.76 -37.96
CA PRO A 43 -17.82 -22.15 -39.26
C PRO A 43 -16.38 -22.44 -39.72
N PRO A 44 -16.14 -22.73 -41.01
CA PRO A 44 -14.80 -22.99 -41.51
C PRO A 44 -13.93 -21.74 -41.39
N VAL A 45 -12.78 -21.91 -40.74
CA VAL A 45 -11.69 -20.93 -40.68
C VAL A 45 -11.15 -20.71 -42.09
N VAL A 46 -11.46 -19.55 -42.68
CA VAL A 46 -10.79 -19.08 -43.89
C VAL A 46 -9.41 -18.59 -43.48
N MET A 47 -8.36 -19.27 -43.96
CA MET A 47 -6.98 -18.81 -43.85
C MET A 47 -6.79 -17.61 -44.79
N GLU A 48 -6.87 -16.39 -44.25
CA GLU A 48 -6.35 -15.21 -44.94
C GLU A 48 -4.83 -15.15 -44.73
N GLU A 49 -4.08 -15.46 -45.80
CA GLU A 49 -2.65 -15.18 -45.89
C GLU A 49 -2.42 -13.65 -45.86
N GLU A 50 -2.06 -13.10 -44.71
CA GLU A 50 -1.49 -11.76 -44.68
C GLU A 50 -0.12 -11.75 -45.38
N PRO A 51 0.11 -10.86 -46.37
CA PRO A 51 1.39 -10.79 -47.04
C PRO A 51 2.45 -10.27 -46.07
N ARG A 52 3.45 -11.12 -45.80
CA ARG A 52 4.71 -10.75 -45.14
C ARG A 52 5.35 -9.53 -45.82
N ARG A 53 5.05 -8.33 -45.33
CA ARG A 53 5.82 -7.13 -45.64
C ARG A 53 7.15 -7.19 -44.89
N ARG A 54 8.10 -7.93 -45.47
CA ARG A 54 9.53 -7.71 -45.27
C ARG A 54 9.79 -6.22 -45.56
N ARG A 55 9.92 -5.40 -44.52
CA ARG A 55 10.59 -4.10 -44.66
C ARG A 55 12.08 -4.37 -44.88
N LEU A 56 12.43 -4.64 -46.13
CA LEU A 56 13.77 -4.40 -46.65
C LEU A 56 13.99 -2.89 -46.52
N ARG A 57 14.70 -2.47 -45.48
CA ARG A 57 15.21 -1.10 -45.40
C ARG A 57 16.29 -0.97 -46.46
N GLU A 58 15.89 -0.50 -47.64
CA GLU A 58 16.81 -0.02 -48.66
C GLU A 58 17.75 1.00 -48.03
N ARG A 59 19.03 0.67 -48.07
CA ARG A 59 20.12 1.58 -47.77
C ARG A 59 20.29 2.48 -48.99
N THR A 60 19.47 3.52 -49.10
CA THR A 60 19.72 4.62 -50.05
C THR A 60 20.78 5.53 -49.46
N THR A 61 21.96 5.44 -50.05
CA THR A 61 23.02 6.43 -49.96
C THR A 61 22.53 7.75 -50.55
N THR A 62 22.06 8.67 -49.72
CA THR A 62 21.90 10.07 -50.13
C THR A 62 23.24 10.76 -49.96
N LEU A 63 24.02 10.77 -51.05
CA LEU A 63 24.99 11.83 -51.29
C LEU A 63 24.21 13.14 -51.33
N SER A 64 24.46 14.01 -50.35
CA SER A 64 24.05 15.40 -50.40
C SER A 64 25.29 16.22 -50.08
N SER A 65 25.92 16.74 -51.13
CA SER A 65 26.69 17.96 -51.02
C SER A 65 25.70 19.09 -50.79
N ASP A 66 25.87 19.88 -49.73
CA ASP A 66 26.42 21.24 -49.85
C ASP A 66 26.46 21.91 -48.47
N THR A 67 27.54 22.63 -48.25
CA THR A 67 27.80 23.74 -47.30
C THR A 67 26.99 23.87 -46.00
N GLY A 68 27.71 23.74 -44.89
CA GLY A 68 27.30 24.26 -43.59
C GLY A 68 28.22 23.77 -42.48
N VAL A 69 29.28 24.54 -42.19
CA VAL A 69 30.15 24.30 -41.02
C VAL A 69 29.34 24.61 -39.76
N ALA A 70 28.56 23.65 -39.30
CA ALA A 70 27.93 23.66 -37.99
C ALA A 70 28.71 22.69 -37.11
N SER A 71 29.22 23.18 -35.99
CA SER A 71 29.96 22.41 -35.00
C SER A 71 29.17 21.16 -34.62
N VAL A 72 29.65 19.99 -35.02
CA VAL A 72 29.08 18.71 -34.63
C VAL A 72 29.48 18.42 -33.18
N SER A 73 28.70 18.95 -32.24
CA SER A 73 28.63 18.37 -30.90
C SER A 73 28.00 16.98 -31.06
N ASN A 74 28.85 15.95 -31.16
CA ASN A 74 28.48 14.53 -31.15
C ASN A 74 28.00 14.10 -29.75
N VAL A 75 26.96 14.76 -29.24
CA VAL A 75 26.28 14.37 -28.01
C VAL A 75 25.03 13.62 -28.43
N ILE A 76 25.14 12.29 -28.47
CA ILE A 76 23.98 11.41 -28.58
C ILE A 76 23.35 11.39 -27.20
N GLY A 77 22.19 12.03 -27.04
CA GLY A 77 21.43 12.01 -25.78
C GLY A 77 21.12 10.57 -25.40
N MET A 78 21.52 10.14 -24.20
CA MET A 78 21.17 8.81 -23.71
C MET A 78 19.64 8.71 -23.58
N PRO A 79 18.98 7.75 -24.24
CA PRO A 79 17.59 7.43 -23.96
C PRO A 79 17.52 6.92 -22.51
N GLY A 80 17.10 7.78 -21.60
CA GLY A 80 17.08 7.54 -20.16
C GLY A 80 17.68 8.68 -19.31
N ALA A 81 18.59 9.49 -19.86
CA ALA A 81 19.15 10.64 -19.12
C ALA A 81 18.18 11.82 -19.01
N ALA A 82 17.19 11.90 -19.90
CA ALA A 82 16.07 12.85 -19.80
C ALA A 82 14.97 12.41 -18.82
N ASN A 83 14.98 11.14 -18.36
CA ASN A 83 13.99 10.59 -17.43
C ASN A 83 14.41 10.71 -15.95
N GLY A 84 15.42 11.55 -15.66
CA GLY A 84 15.95 11.75 -14.31
C GLY A 84 15.22 12.81 -13.46
N MET A 85 14.10 13.36 -13.95
CA MET A 85 13.32 14.32 -13.17
C MET A 85 12.48 13.58 -12.11
N SER A 86 12.96 13.62 -10.86
CA SER A 86 12.18 13.14 -9.71
C SER A 86 11.01 14.09 -9.50
N GLU A 87 9.80 13.62 -9.77
CA GLU A 87 8.56 14.39 -9.58
C GLU A 87 8.00 14.13 -8.18
N VAL A 88 7.52 15.19 -7.54
CA VAL A 88 6.84 15.12 -6.24
C VAL A 88 5.44 15.69 -6.43
N VAL A 89 4.43 14.91 -6.04
CA VAL A 89 3.02 15.26 -6.12
C VAL A 89 2.50 15.56 -4.71
N VAL A 90 1.83 16.68 -4.52
CA VAL A 90 1.16 17.02 -3.27
C VAL A 90 -0.34 16.74 -3.43
N MET A 91 -0.91 15.97 -2.52
CA MET A 91 -2.32 15.60 -2.51
C MET A 91 -2.96 16.05 -1.20
N GLU A 92 -4.09 16.76 -1.31
CA GLU A 92 -4.94 17.14 -0.17
C GLU A 92 -6.34 16.52 -0.36
N PRO A 93 -6.45 15.19 -0.16
CA PRO A 93 -7.70 14.46 -0.36
C PRO A 93 -8.76 14.90 0.65
N ARG A 94 -10.03 14.76 0.24
CA ARG A 94 -11.21 14.93 1.11
C ARG A 94 -11.89 13.62 1.40
N SER A 95 -11.64 12.60 0.61
CA SER A 95 -12.26 11.27 0.73
C SER A 95 -11.23 10.15 0.55
N PHE A 96 -11.52 8.99 1.14
CA PHE A 96 -10.73 7.77 0.97
C PHE A 96 -10.68 7.28 -0.49
N GLU A 97 -11.68 7.61 -1.30
CA GLU A 97 -11.76 7.20 -2.70
C GLU A 97 -10.61 7.73 -3.58
N GLU A 98 -9.90 8.77 -3.11
CA GLU A 98 -8.77 9.38 -3.82
C GLU A 98 -7.45 8.61 -3.61
N MET A 99 -7.38 7.71 -2.63
CA MET A 99 -6.14 7.00 -2.27
C MET A 99 -5.52 6.14 -3.39
N PRO A 100 -6.30 5.49 -4.27
CA PRO A 100 -5.75 4.79 -5.43
C PRO A 100 -4.93 5.70 -6.38
N GLN A 101 -5.22 7.01 -6.43
CA GLN A 101 -4.44 7.95 -7.22
C GLN A 101 -3.02 8.13 -6.66
N ALA A 102 -2.86 8.13 -5.33
CA ALA A 102 -1.54 8.17 -4.69
C ALA A 102 -0.69 6.96 -5.08
N ILE A 103 -1.28 5.76 -5.07
CA ILE A 103 -0.59 4.52 -5.50
C ILE A 103 -0.20 4.58 -6.98
N ARG A 104 -1.06 5.12 -7.84
CA ARG A 104 -0.73 5.28 -9.27
C ARG A 104 0.47 6.21 -9.45
N ALA A 105 0.50 7.34 -8.76
CA ALA A 105 1.64 8.27 -8.80
C ALA A 105 2.93 7.59 -8.33
N LEU A 106 2.88 6.82 -7.24
CA LEU A 106 4.03 6.06 -6.74
C LEU A 106 4.54 5.03 -7.78
N ARG A 107 3.63 4.34 -8.48
CA ARG A 107 3.98 3.40 -9.56
C ARG A 107 4.60 4.09 -10.78
N GLU A 108 4.26 5.35 -11.02
CA GLU A 108 4.87 6.20 -12.05
C GLU A 108 6.23 6.78 -11.61
N ARG A 109 6.78 6.29 -10.47
CA ARG A 109 8.04 6.76 -9.87
C ARG A 109 7.98 8.20 -9.36
N LYS A 110 6.80 8.68 -8.99
CA LYS A 110 6.60 10.00 -8.37
C LYS A 110 6.48 9.86 -6.86
N SER A 111 7.11 10.74 -6.10
CA SER A 111 6.89 10.79 -4.64
C SER A 111 5.57 11.51 -4.35
N VAL A 112 4.88 11.12 -3.29
CA VAL A 112 3.58 11.69 -2.91
C VAL A 112 3.66 12.27 -1.51
N VAL A 113 3.30 13.54 -1.36
CA VAL A 113 3.02 14.18 -0.07
C VAL A 113 1.52 14.18 0.13
N LEU A 114 1.05 13.50 1.18
CA LEU A 114 -0.35 13.35 1.49
C LEU A 114 -0.70 14.22 2.71
N ASN A 115 -1.49 15.26 2.49
CA ASN A 115 -2.01 16.14 3.53
C ASN A 115 -3.46 15.74 3.88
N LEU A 116 -3.64 15.17 5.06
CA LEU A 116 -4.91 14.63 5.56
C LEU A 116 -5.59 15.56 6.58
N THR A 117 -5.13 16.82 6.70
CA THR A 117 -5.61 17.77 7.71
C THR A 117 -7.13 18.03 7.62
N ILE A 118 -7.72 17.91 6.43
CA ILE A 118 -9.14 18.15 6.19
C ILE A 118 -10.00 16.88 6.16
N MET A 119 -9.40 15.69 6.31
CA MET A 119 -10.12 14.43 6.36
C MET A 119 -10.52 14.08 7.79
N ASP A 120 -11.64 13.37 7.94
CA ASP A 120 -12.03 12.79 9.21
C ASP A 120 -10.93 11.83 9.71
N PRO A 121 -10.62 11.82 11.03
CA PRO A 121 -9.49 11.05 11.58
C PRO A 121 -9.58 9.55 11.26
N ASP A 122 -10.78 8.98 11.30
CA ASP A 122 -11.00 7.56 10.98
C ASP A 122 -10.72 7.26 9.50
N GLN A 123 -11.08 8.18 8.58
CA GLN A 123 -10.80 8.03 7.15
C GLN A 123 -9.33 8.30 6.83
N ALA A 124 -8.72 9.28 7.51
CA ALA A 124 -7.31 9.60 7.39
C ALA A 124 -6.43 8.41 7.79
N GLN A 125 -6.75 7.72 8.90
CA GLN A 125 -6.03 6.52 9.30
C GLN A 125 -6.12 5.41 8.24
N ARG A 126 -7.32 5.12 7.74
CA ARG A 126 -7.54 4.14 6.66
C ARG A 126 -6.78 4.51 5.39
N ALA A 127 -6.75 5.80 5.05
CA ALA A 127 -6.01 6.33 3.92
C ALA A 127 -4.51 6.08 4.04
N VAL A 128 -3.91 6.37 5.20
CA VAL A 128 -2.50 6.07 5.47
C VAL A 128 -2.23 4.58 5.35
N ASP A 129 -3.06 3.72 5.96
CA ASP A 129 -2.86 2.27 5.93
C ASP A 129 -2.93 1.71 4.50
N PHE A 130 -3.87 2.22 3.69
CA PHE A 130 -4.00 1.82 2.29
C PHE A 130 -2.78 2.24 1.46
N VAL A 131 -2.35 3.50 1.58
CA VAL A 131 -1.19 4.01 0.85
C VAL A 131 0.11 3.36 1.33
N ALA A 132 0.24 3.10 2.62
CA ALA A 132 1.35 2.35 3.22
C ALA A 132 1.42 0.92 2.67
N GLY A 133 0.29 0.21 2.58
CA GLY A 133 0.24 -1.13 1.98
C GLY A 133 0.68 -1.14 0.52
N GLY A 134 0.25 -0.16 -0.28
CA GLY A 134 0.67 -0.04 -1.67
C GLY A 134 2.12 0.40 -1.83
N THR A 135 2.62 1.28 -0.96
CA THR A 135 4.03 1.69 -0.91
C THR A 135 4.93 0.51 -0.56
N TYR A 136 4.54 -0.30 0.41
CA TYR A 136 5.26 -1.51 0.80
C TYR A 136 5.34 -2.51 -0.37
N ALA A 137 4.25 -2.68 -1.12
CA ALA A 137 4.21 -3.60 -2.27
C ALA A 137 5.15 -3.20 -3.44
N ILE A 138 5.63 -1.95 -3.48
CA ILE A 138 6.58 -1.47 -4.51
C ILE A 138 7.99 -1.21 -3.94
N ASP A 139 8.29 -1.75 -2.76
CA ASP A 139 9.55 -1.52 -2.03
C ASP A 139 9.84 -0.02 -1.81
N GLY A 140 8.78 0.77 -1.63
CA GLY A 140 8.87 2.19 -1.36
C GLY A 140 9.20 2.51 0.09
N HIS A 141 9.38 3.80 0.37
CA HIS A 141 9.58 4.30 1.73
C HIS A 141 8.43 5.23 2.14
N GLN A 142 8.15 5.30 3.43
CA GLN A 142 7.14 6.20 3.98
C GLN A 142 7.68 6.91 5.21
N GLU A 143 7.31 8.17 5.37
CA GLU A 143 7.74 8.99 6.48
C GLU A 143 6.63 9.94 6.93
N ARG A 144 6.45 10.07 8.24
CA ARG A 144 5.58 11.09 8.81
C ARG A 144 6.37 12.38 8.98
N ILE A 145 5.99 13.41 8.23
CA ILE A 145 6.67 14.72 8.23
C ILE A 145 5.89 15.81 8.98
N GLY A 146 4.67 15.51 9.43
CA GLY A 146 3.83 16.39 10.25
C GLY A 146 2.71 15.61 10.96
N GLU A 147 1.80 16.33 11.63
CA GLU A 147 0.73 15.68 12.40
C GLU A 147 -0.19 14.83 11.50
N SER A 148 -0.70 15.41 10.42
CA SER A 148 -1.55 14.77 9.41
C SER A 148 -0.92 14.84 8.01
N ILE A 149 0.41 14.89 7.93
CA ILE A 149 1.16 15.01 6.67
C ILE A 149 2.16 13.87 6.55
N PHE A 150 2.07 13.12 5.46
CA PHE A 150 2.86 11.93 5.20
C PHE A 150 3.56 12.04 3.85
N LEU A 151 4.81 11.58 3.79
CA LEU A 151 5.58 11.43 2.58
C LEU A 151 5.62 9.94 2.22
N PHE A 152 5.30 9.61 0.97
CA PHE A 152 5.48 8.30 0.39
C PHE A 152 6.40 8.43 -0.81
N THR A 153 7.39 7.54 -0.92
CA THR A 153 8.36 7.57 -2.01
C THR A 153 8.50 6.18 -2.66
N PRO A 154 8.72 6.11 -3.97
CA PRO A 154 9.05 4.85 -4.64
C PRO A 154 10.48 4.41 -4.31
N SER A 155 10.82 3.14 -4.60
CA SER A 155 12.13 2.53 -4.30
C SER A 155 13.35 3.25 -4.90
N CYS A 156 13.16 4.12 -5.90
CA CYS A 156 14.23 4.89 -6.51
C CYS A 156 14.55 6.21 -5.80
N VAL A 157 13.89 6.55 -4.70
CA VAL A 157 14.11 7.78 -3.94
C VAL A 157 14.56 7.45 -2.51
N GLN A 158 15.75 7.91 -2.15
CA GLN A 158 16.25 7.82 -0.78
C GLN A 158 15.72 8.98 0.05
N VAL A 159 15.24 8.68 1.26
CA VAL A 159 14.79 9.69 2.23
C VAL A 159 15.77 9.70 3.40
N SER A 160 16.13 10.88 3.87
CA SER A 160 17.05 11.07 4.99
C SER A 160 16.46 12.05 5.98
N THR A 161 16.03 11.52 7.11
CA THR A 161 15.39 12.26 8.19
C THR A 161 16.41 12.65 9.26
N GLN A 162 16.45 13.92 9.65
CA GLN A 162 17.32 14.39 10.74
C GLN A 162 16.62 14.42 12.13
N PHE A 163 15.36 13.97 12.21
CA PHE A 163 14.61 13.86 13.46
C PHE A 163 15.11 12.67 14.30
N GLY A 164 16.27 12.82 14.95
CA GLY A 164 16.89 11.69 15.64
C GLY A 164 18.05 11.98 16.58
N ALA A 165 18.28 13.23 17.00
CA ALA A 165 19.28 13.53 18.03
C ALA A 165 18.73 14.23 19.29
N ALA A 166 17.54 14.82 19.25
CA ALA A 166 17.03 15.63 20.38
C ALA A 166 16.03 14.90 21.29
N ASP A 167 15.07 14.15 20.72
CA ASP A 167 13.93 13.68 21.54
C ASP A 167 14.22 12.40 22.34
N ILE A 168 15.09 11.52 21.85
CA ILE A 168 15.46 10.29 22.60
C ILE A 168 16.35 10.63 23.82
N ALA A 169 17.13 11.71 23.75
CA ALA A 169 18.03 12.12 24.83
C ALA A 169 17.30 12.77 26.02
N MET A 170 16.20 13.51 25.78
CA MET A 170 15.43 14.14 26.87
C MET A 170 14.65 13.13 27.72
N GLN A 171 14.19 12.02 27.14
CA GLN A 171 13.46 10.99 27.90
C GLN A 171 14.37 10.21 28.87
N GLN A 172 15.66 9.99 28.53
CA GLN A 172 16.60 9.31 29.43
C GLN A 172 17.14 10.21 30.56
N ALA A 173 17.19 11.54 30.34
CA ALA A 173 17.63 12.48 31.38
C ALA A 173 16.61 12.65 32.51
N GLN A 174 15.31 12.53 32.22
CA GLN A 174 14.25 12.70 33.23
C GLN A 174 14.02 11.46 34.10
N MET A 175 14.36 10.25 33.63
CA MET A 175 14.24 9.02 34.42
C MET A 175 15.34 8.86 35.49
N ARG A 176 16.46 9.59 35.38
CA ARG A 176 17.55 9.55 36.37
C ARG A 176 17.31 10.42 37.60
N SER A 177 16.27 11.26 37.62
CA SER A 177 16.11 12.29 38.65
C SER A 177 15.22 11.94 39.85
N THR A 178 14.62 10.75 39.92
CA THR A 178 13.81 10.37 41.10
C THR A 178 14.27 9.03 41.70
N ARG A 179 15.46 9.03 42.29
CA ARG A 179 15.74 8.10 43.38
C ARG A 179 15.04 8.63 44.64
N PRO A 180 14.01 7.96 45.18
CA PRO A 180 13.54 8.29 46.53
C PRO A 180 14.66 7.96 47.53
N MET A 181 15.00 8.92 48.40
CA MET A 181 15.83 8.67 49.57
C MET A 181 15.16 7.58 50.41
N THR A 182 15.87 6.47 50.64
CA THR A 182 15.49 5.45 51.61
C THR A 182 15.33 6.10 52.99
N PRO A 183 14.20 5.90 53.69
CA PRO A 183 14.09 6.31 55.08
C PRO A 183 14.99 5.40 55.93
N THR A 184 15.82 6.01 56.77
CA THR A 184 16.62 5.32 57.77
C THR A 184 15.69 4.53 58.70
N PRO A 185 15.88 3.20 58.86
CA PRO A 185 15.03 2.41 59.74
C PRO A 185 15.34 2.74 61.22
N GLY A 186 14.28 2.99 62.00
CA GLY A 186 14.32 3.58 63.34
C GLY A 186 14.99 2.77 64.46
N TRP A 187 15.61 1.63 64.16
CA TRP A 187 16.37 0.85 65.16
C TRP A 187 17.77 1.42 65.42
N ALA A 188 18.28 2.30 64.53
CA ALA A 188 19.55 2.98 64.72
C ALA A 188 19.53 4.04 65.84
N ALA A 189 18.35 4.47 66.30
CA ALA A 189 18.21 5.48 67.36
C ALA A 189 18.36 4.89 68.78
N GLU A 190 18.29 3.57 68.96
CA GLU A 190 18.25 2.97 70.31
C GLU A 190 19.63 2.56 70.87
N GLN A 191 20.70 2.58 70.06
CA GLN A 191 22.06 2.33 70.56
C GLN A 191 22.75 3.59 71.12
N ALA A 192 22.30 4.79 70.77
CA ALA A 192 22.89 6.03 71.26
C ALA A 192 22.41 6.44 72.67
N ALA A 193 21.27 5.92 73.13
CA ALA A 193 20.68 6.24 74.44
C ALA A 193 21.14 5.32 75.58
N ARG A 194 21.99 4.33 75.31
CA ARG A 194 22.51 3.36 76.30
C ARG A 194 23.98 3.59 76.70
N MET A 195 24.58 4.70 76.28
CA MET A 195 25.94 5.10 76.67
C MET A 195 26.02 6.55 77.20
N ALA A 196 24.98 7.02 77.89
CA ALA A 196 25.02 8.25 78.67
C ALA A 196 24.60 7.94 80.13
#